data_AF-A0AAU7XI91-F1
#
_entry.id   AF-A0AAU7XI91-F1
#
_cell.length_a   1.000
_cell.length_b   1.000
_cell.length_c   1.000
_cell.angle_alpha   90.00
_cell.angle_beta   90.00
_cell.angle_gamma   90.00
#
_symmetry.space_group_name_H-M   'P 1'
#
loop_
_entity.id
_entity.type
_entity.pdbx_description
1 polymer ?
#
loop_
_entity_poly.entity_id
_entity_poly.type
_entity_poly.pdbx_seq_one_letter_code
_entity_poly.pdbx_strand_id
1 'polypeptide(L)'
;MAADPGAARRPWRDGDAQRQWPGAGRDPWIAEEAVADGHEVAAHGWRWERHAHMDEAEERTAIERTVAAIRATAGAPPRGWHTRSATSPNTRRLLIEHGGFLYDSNAYNDDLPYLTRVQTAAGSVDHLVLPYAFDTNDMRFQRGGGFVFGDDFARYCIDAYDRLHAEGATAPRMLSIGLHLRIIGRPGRIGGLERFLAHVATKGGAWFARRDAIAEHWLTAIGRTDIIDRSRKAPYPPSGDRRPE
;
A
#
# COMPACT_ATOMS: atom_id res chain seq x y z
N MET A 1 -27.92 -4.77 6.56
CA MET A 1 -28.04 -4.85 5.09
C MET A 1 -27.68 -6.26 4.67
N ALA A 2 -28.57 -6.96 3.97
CA ALA A 2 -28.37 -8.34 3.57
C ALA A 2 -27.29 -8.42 2.48
N ALA A 3 -26.35 -9.36 2.62
CA ALA A 3 -25.35 -9.67 1.61
C ALA A 3 -26.04 -10.20 0.35
N ASP A 4 -25.61 -9.71 -0.81
CA ASP A 4 -26.05 -10.18 -2.11
C ASP A 4 -25.66 -11.67 -2.28
N PRO A 5 -26.63 -12.59 -2.43
CA PRO A 5 -26.36 -14.02 -2.61
C PRO A 5 -25.85 -14.38 -4.03
N GLY A 6 -25.72 -13.40 -4.94
CA GLY A 6 -25.38 -13.61 -6.35
C GLY A 6 -23.89 -13.58 -6.71
N ALA A 7 -22.99 -13.25 -5.78
CA ALA A 7 -21.55 -13.29 -6.07
C ALA A 7 -21.05 -14.74 -6.11
N ALA A 8 -21.07 -15.34 -7.31
CA ALA A 8 -20.50 -16.65 -7.56
C ALA A 8 -19.01 -16.67 -7.15
N ARG A 9 -18.71 -17.26 -5.99
CA ARG A 9 -17.34 -17.47 -5.54
C ARG A 9 -16.63 -18.31 -6.58
N ARG A 10 -15.55 -17.78 -7.17
CA ARG A 10 -14.72 -18.54 -8.10
C ARG A 10 -14.17 -19.78 -7.39
N PRO A 11 -14.18 -20.96 -8.02
CA PRO A 11 -13.61 -22.17 -7.42
C PRO A 11 -12.12 -21.96 -7.15
N TRP A 12 -11.63 -22.52 -6.03
CA TRP A 12 -10.21 -22.62 -5.72
C TRP A 12 -9.48 -23.26 -6.91
N ARG A 13 -8.48 -22.57 -7.48
CA ARG A 13 -7.65 -23.09 -8.55
C ARG A 13 -6.41 -23.74 -7.93
N ASP A 14 -6.32 -25.06 -8.01
CA ASP A 14 -5.08 -25.77 -7.67
C ASP A 14 -3.97 -25.36 -8.65
N GLY A 15 -2.78 -25.11 -8.09
CA GLY A 15 -1.71 -24.38 -8.72
C GLY A 15 -0.81 -25.20 -9.63
N ASP A 16 -0.38 -24.55 -10.73
CA ASP A 16 0.72 -24.97 -11.60
C ASP A 16 1.59 -23.75 -12.00
N ALA A 17 2.03 -22.98 -11.00
CA ALA A 17 3.01 -21.90 -11.20
C ALA A 17 4.09 -21.91 -10.09
N GLN A 18 4.58 -23.10 -9.74
CA GLN A 18 5.65 -23.24 -8.76
C GLN A 18 6.98 -23.44 -9.47
N ARG A 19 7.80 -22.37 -9.59
CA ARG A 19 9.27 -22.48 -9.37
C ARG A 19 10.13 -21.21 -9.43
N GLN A 20 9.64 -19.99 -9.68
CA GLN A 20 10.60 -18.86 -9.88
C GLN A 20 10.27 -17.51 -9.21
N TRP A 21 9.18 -17.36 -8.46
CA TRP A 21 8.72 -16.02 -8.05
C TRP A 21 8.48 -15.90 -6.54
N PRO A 22 9.19 -15.00 -5.82
CA PRO A 22 8.76 -14.56 -4.49
C PRO A 22 7.55 -13.60 -4.58
N GLY A 23 6.63 -13.67 -3.62
CA GLY A 23 5.51 -12.72 -3.50
C GLY A 23 4.34 -12.97 -4.47
N ALA A 24 3.76 -11.90 -5.04
CA ALA A 24 2.58 -11.95 -5.92
C ALA A 24 2.73 -12.91 -7.12
N GLY A 25 3.96 -13.14 -7.61
CA GLY A 25 4.16 -14.12 -8.68
C GLY A 25 4.05 -15.59 -8.26
N ARG A 26 4.00 -15.87 -6.95
CA ARG A 26 3.74 -17.23 -6.46
C ARG A 26 2.25 -17.57 -6.52
N ASP A 27 1.41 -16.60 -6.17
CA ASP A 27 -0.04 -16.73 -6.05
C ASP A 27 -0.71 -15.56 -6.82
N PRO A 28 -0.60 -15.53 -8.17
CA PRO A 28 -1.01 -14.38 -8.99
C PRO A 28 -2.50 -14.04 -8.85
N TRP A 29 -3.33 -15.06 -8.58
CA TRP A 29 -4.76 -14.91 -8.37
C TRP A 29 -5.12 -13.94 -7.24
N ILE A 30 -4.27 -13.77 -6.23
CA ILE A 30 -4.51 -12.82 -5.13
C ILE A 30 -4.46 -11.38 -5.64
N ALA A 31 -3.49 -11.06 -6.50
CA ALA A 31 -3.38 -9.74 -7.11
C ALA A 31 -4.50 -9.51 -8.13
N GLU A 32 -4.85 -10.54 -8.91
CA GLU A 32 -5.95 -10.49 -9.87
C GLU A 32 -7.31 -10.24 -9.17
N GLU A 33 -7.59 -10.93 -8.06
CA GLU A 33 -8.80 -10.73 -7.26
C GLU A 33 -8.83 -9.32 -6.65
N ALA A 34 -7.71 -8.86 -6.07
CA ALA A 34 -7.62 -7.51 -5.54
C ALA A 34 -7.93 -6.44 -6.61
N VAL A 35 -7.42 -6.61 -7.82
CA VAL A 35 -7.71 -5.71 -8.95
C VAL A 35 -9.17 -5.79 -9.39
N ALA A 36 -9.73 -7.01 -9.47
CA ALA A 36 -11.14 -7.22 -9.82
C ALA A 36 -12.09 -6.52 -8.82
N ASP A 37 -11.72 -6.51 -7.55
CA ASP A 37 -12.44 -5.83 -6.47
C ASP A 37 -12.16 -4.31 -6.40
N GLY A 38 -11.34 -3.79 -7.32
CA GLY A 38 -11.01 -2.37 -7.43
C GLY A 38 -9.95 -1.88 -6.44
N HIS A 39 -9.27 -2.77 -5.73
CA HIS A 39 -8.17 -2.42 -4.85
C HIS A 39 -6.91 -1.98 -5.62
N GLU A 40 -6.09 -1.18 -4.96
CA GLU A 40 -4.78 -0.78 -5.48
C GLU A 40 -3.74 -1.84 -5.11
N VAL A 41 -2.92 -2.26 -6.08
CA VAL A 41 -1.75 -3.12 -5.83
C VAL A 41 -0.48 -2.26 -5.79
N ALA A 42 -0.12 -1.79 -4.59
CA ALA A 42 1.11 -1.04 -4.34
C ALA A 42 2.34 -1.98 -4.18
N ALA A 43 3.53 -1.45 -4.41
CA ALA A 43 4.77 -2.21 -4.28
C ALA A 43 5.23 -2.34 -2.83
N HIS A 44 5.54 -3.57 -2.40
CA HIS A 44 6.11 -3.86 -1.08
C HIS A 44 7.51 -4.52 -1.13
N GLY A 45 8.28 -4.18 -2.17
CA GLY A 45 9.59 -4.78 -2.46
C GLY A 45 9.51 -6.13 -3.19
N TRP A 46 10.62 -6.54 -3.79
CA TRP A 46 10.74 -7.81 -4.52
C TRP A 46 10.72 -9.00 -3.56
N ARG A 47 11.40 -8.80 -2.43
CA ARG A 47 11.35 -9.67 -1.27
C ARG A 47 10.95 -8.83 -0.07
N TRP A 48 10.39 -9.52 0.92
CA TRP A 48 10.11 -8.90 2.21
C TRP A 48 11.40 -8.77 3.03
N GLU A 49 12.27 -7.84 2.65
CA GLU A 49 13.62 -7.65 3.21
C GLU A 49 13.91 -6.19 3.59
N ARG A 50 15.02 -5.97 4.31
CA ARG A 50 15.44 -4.62 4.68
C ARG A 50 16.28 -4.05 3.54
N HIS A 51 16.03 -2.80 3.17
CA HIS A 51 16.83 -2.09 2.18
C HIS A 51 17.94 -1.25 2.83
N ALA A 52 17.87 -1.01 4.13
CA ALA A 52 18.97 -0.41 4.87
C ALA A 52 20.28 -1.19 4.60
N HIS A 53 21.30 -0.47 4.15
CA HIS A 53 22.62 -1.00 3.76
C HIS A 53 22.64 -1.90 2.52
N MET A 54 21.56 -1.94 1.73
CA MET A 54 21.57 -2.59 0.40
C MET A 54 22.44 -1.80 -0.57
N ASP A 55 23.16 -2.51 -1.45
CA ASP A 55 23.89 -1.85 -2.54
C ASP A 55 22.91 -1.14 -3.49
N GLU A 56 23.32 -0.01 -4.06
CA GLU A 56 22.44 0.78 -4.92
C GLU A 56 22.00 0.02 -6.18
N ALA A 57 22.89 -0.75 -6.80
CA ALA A 57 22.58 -1.51 -8.01
C ALA A 57 21.64 -2.68 -7.69
N GLU A 58 21.84 -3.32 -6.54
CA GLU A 58 20.94 -4.36 -6.04
C GLU A 58 19.54 -3.80 -5.75
N GLU A 59 19.45 -2.65 -5.09
CA GLU A 59 18.18 -2.01 -4.78
C GLU A 59 17.43 -1.58 -6.04
N ARG A 60 18.14 -1.00 -7.02
CA ARG A 60 17.57 -0.64 -8.33
C ARG A 60 16.99 -1.88 -9.03
N THR A 61 17.76 -2.97 -9.06
CA THR A 61 17.31 -4.24 -9.63
C THR A 61 16.08 -4.78 -8.88
N ALA A 62 16.04 -4.67 -7.56
CA ALA A 62 14.89 -5.09 -6.75
C ALA A 62 13.64 -4.26 -7.09
N ILE A 63 13.76 -2.94 -7.24
CA ILE A 63 12.65 -2.06 -7.65
C ILE A 63 12.12 -2.49 -9.02
N GLU A 64 12.99 -2.65 -10.01
CA GLU A 64 12.62 -3.03 -11.38
C GLU A 64 11.90 -4.40 -11.42
N ARG A 65 12.43 -5.40 -10.69
CA ARG A 65 11.80 -6.72 -10.58
C ARG A 65 10.43 -6.66 -9.92
N THR A 66 10.29 -5.86 -8.87
CA THR A 66 9.00 -5.67 -8.17
C THR A 66 7.95 -5.11 -9.13
N VAL A 67 8.32 -4.06 -9.87
CA VAL A 67 7.45 -3.38 -10.83
C VAL A 67 7.04 -4.33 -11.96
N ALA A 68 7.99 -5.07 -12.53
CA ALA A 68 7.72 -6.04 -13.58
C ALA A 68 6.74 -7.13 -13.09
N ALA A 69 6.92 -7.63 -11.87
CA ALA A 69 6.10 -8.71 -11.33
C ALA A 69 4.69 -8.27 -10.97
N ILE A 70 4.53 -7.10 -10.35
CA ILE A 70 3.20 -6.54 -10.09
C ILE A 70 2.49 -6.26 -11.41
N ARG A 71 3.19 -5.70 -12.39
CA ARG A 71 2.58 -5.43 -13.70
C ARG A 71 2.10 -6.71 -14.40
N ALA A 72 2.87 -7.78 -14.33
CA ALA A 72 2.51 -9.06 -14.93
C ALA A 72 1.26 -9.71 -14.28
N THR A 73 1.02 -9.45 -13.00
CA THR A 73 -0.06 -10.09 -12.23
C THR A 73 -1.29 -9.19 -12.04
N ALA A 74 -1.09 -7.90 -11.79
CA ALA A 74 -2.14 -6.91 -11.57
C ALA A 74 -2.57 -6.18 -12.87
N GLY A 75 -1.91 -6.45 -14.00
CA GLY A 75 -2.20 -5.81 -15.30
C GLY A 75 -1.72 -4.35 -15.42
N ALA A 76 -1.32 -3.71 -14.32
CA ALA A 76 -0.80 -2.36 -14.27
C ALA A 76 0.43 -2.28 -13.33
N PRO A 77 1.40 -1.39 -13.61
CA PRO A 77 2.51 -1.15 -12.69
C PRO A 77 2.04 -0.51 -11.38
N PRO A 78 2.74 -0.75 -10.27
CA PRO A 78 2.42 -0.13 -8.98
C PRO A 78 2.69 1.38 -9.03
N ARG A 79 1.85 2.14 -8.35
CA ARG A 79 2.00 3.61 -8.23
C ARG A 79 2.54 4.05 -6.88
N GLY A 80 2.34 3.23 -5.86
CA GLY A 80 2.90 3.41 -4.53
C GLY A 80 4.07 2.48 -4.23
N TRP A 81 4.96 2.92 -3.37
CA TRP A 81 6.02 2.09 -2.79
C TRP A 81 6.00 2.10 -1.26
N HIS A 82 6.21 0.93 -0.65
CA HIS A 82 6.50 0.80 0.78
C HIS A 82 7.55 -0.29 0.99
N THR A 83 8.73 0.04 1.51
CA THR A 83 9.69 -0.98 1.96
C THR A 83 9.21 -1.61 3.28
N ARG A 84 9.44 -2.92 3.48
CA ARG A 84 9.13 -3.67 4.72
C ARG A 84 9.44 -2.92 6.03
N SER A 85 10.59 -2.24 6.09
CA SER A 85 11.05 -1.56 7.31
C SER A 85 11.94 -0.36 6.95
N ALA A 86 13.22 -0.41 7.29
CA ALA A 86 14.17 0.65 6.99
C ALA A 86 14.53 0.66 5.49
N THR A 87 14.36 1.82 4.89
CA THR A 87 14.85 2.16 3.55
C THR A 87 16.36 2.35 3.58
N SER A 88 16.98 2.33 2.41
CA SER A 88 18.32 2.91 2.24
C SER A 88 18.19 4.45 2.12
N PRO A 89 19.29 5.20 2.25
CA PRO A 89 19.32 6.62 1.88
C PRO A 89 19.00 6.87 0.39
N ASN A 90 19.14 5.85 -0.46
CA ASN A 90 18.95 5.93 -1.90
C ASN A 90 17.50 5.64 -2.33
N THR A 91 16.72 4.90 -1.54
CA THR A 91 15.40 4.37 -1.94
C THR A 91 14.55 5.41 -2.65
N ARG A 92 14.31 6.58 -2.05
CA ARG A 92 13.41 7.60 -2.65
C ARG A 92 13.95 8.19 -3.94
N ARG A 93 15.27 8.37 -4.04
CA ARG A 93 15.93 8.81 -5.29
C ARG A 93 15.76 7.75 -6.38
N LEU A 94 15.95 6.47 -6.06
CA LEU A 94 15.78 5.36 -7.00
C LEU A 94 14.32 5.25 -7.51
N LEU A 95 13.32 5.46 -6.63
CA LEU A 95 11.92 5.48 -7.04
C LEU A 95 11.62 6.62 -8.02
N ILE A 96 12.20 7.80 -7.81
CA ILE A 96 12.06 8.95 -8.71
C ILE A 96 12.76 8.70 -10.04
N GLU A 97 13.98 8.18 -10.02
CA GLU A 97 14.74 7.84 -11.22
C GLU A 97 14.03 6.76 -12.06
N HIS A 98 13.34 5.81 -11.41
CA HIS A 98 12.49 4.85 -12.09
C HIS A 98 11.25 5.52 -12.77
N GLY A 99 10.74 6.60 -12.19
CA GLY A 99 9.76 7.50 -12.83
C GLY A 99 8.29 7.11 -12.73
N GLY A 100 7.97 5.85 -12.40
CA GLY A 100 6.59 5.34 -12.31
C GLY A 100 5.84 5.55 -10.99
N PHE A 101 6.54 5.94 -9.92
CA PHE A 101 5.94 6.05 -8.60
C PHE A 101 5.35 7.44 -8.35
N LEU A 102 4.07 7.46 -7.97
CA LEU A 102 3.34 8.66 -7.58
C LEU A 102 3.70 9.07 -6.14
N TYR A 103 3.83 8.08 -5.26
CA TYR A 103 4.10 8.29 -3.84
C TYR A 103 4.90 7.14 -3.23
N ASP A 104 5.52 7.40 -2.08
CA ASP A 104 6.00 6.38 -1.16
C ASP A 104 5.32 6.50 0.22
N SER A 105 5.39 5.44 1.02
CA SER A 105 4.83 5.41 2.37
C SER A 105 5.85 5.04 3.44
N ASN A 106 7.13 5.27 3.18
CA ASN A 106 8.22 4.94 4.11
C ASN A 106 8.48 6.07 5.12
N ALA A 107 7.42 6.69 5.62
CA ALA A 107 7.45 7.72 6.65
C ALA A 107 6.33 7.47 7.67
N TYR A 108 6.58 7.86 8.93
CA TYR A 108 5.72 7.56 10.08
C TYR A 108 5.61 8.78 11.01
N ASN A 109 5.63 9.96 10.42
CA ASN A 109 5.98 11.22 11.10
C ASN A 109 4.93 12.31 10.95
N ASP A 110 3.78 12.01 10.33
CA ASP A 110 2.71 13.00 10.11
C ASP A 110 1.36 12.29 9.87
N ASP A 111 0.27 13.03 10.05
CA ASP A 111 -1.12 12.61 9.80
C ASP A 111 -1.65 13.16 8.47
N LEU A 112 -0.78 13.75 7.64
CA LEU A 112 -1.08 14.26 6.31
C LEU A 112 -0.01 13.88 5.28
N PRO A 113 -0.39 13.76 3.99
CA PRO A 113 0.59 13.70 2.92
C PRO A 113 1.43 14.99 2.85
N TYR A 114 2.67 14.88 2.40
CA TYR A 114 3.51 16.06 2.19
C TYR A 114 4.48 15.87 1.03
N LEU A 115 4.88 16.99 0.43
CA LEU A 115 5.94 16.99 -0.58
C LEU A 115 7.30 17.10 0.09
N THR A 116 8.25 16.40 -0.50
CA THR A 116 9.62 16.42 -0.05
C THR A 116 10.55 16.41 -1.24
N ARG A 117 11.59 17.24 -1.15
CA ARG A 117 12.52 17.48 -2.23
C ARG A 117 13.66 16.45 -2.20
N VAL A 118 13.86 15.71 -3.30
CA VAL A 118 14.99 14.77 -3.49
C VAL A 118 15.99 15.35 -4.46
N GLN A 119 17.27 15.18 -4.17
CA GLN A 119 18.32 15.42 -5.16
C GLN A 119 18.52 14.16 -6.03
N THR A 120 18.46 14.34 -7.34
CA THR A 120 18.71 13.32 -8.35
C THR A 120 19.79 13.81 -9.32
N ALA A 121 20.30 12.94 -10.19
CA ALA A 121 21.22 13.35 -11.25
C ALA A 121 20.61 14.39 -12.21
N ALA A 122 19.28 14.39 -12.37
CA ALA A 122 18.54 15.36 -13.20
C ALA A 122 18.15 16.64 -12.43
N GLY A 123 18.61 16.78 -11.19
CA GLY A 123 18.33 17.92 -10.32
C GLY A 123 17.35 17.60 -9.19
N SER A 124 16.76 18.66 -8.64
CA SER A 124 15.91 18.62 -7.45
C SER A 124 14.46 18.32 -7.82
N VAL A 125 13.91 17.20 -7.35
CA VAL A 125 12.56 16.73 -7.71
C VAL A 125 11.68 16.62 -6.47
N ASP A 126 10.47 17.16 -6.52
CA ASP A 126 9.47 16.92 -5.50
C ASP A 126 8.82 15.55 -5.66
N HIS A 127 8.72 14.85 -4.53
CA HIS A 127 8.06 13.56 -4.41
C HIS A 127 7.04 13.60 -3.27
N LEU A 128 5.91 12.94 -3.48
CA LEU A 128 4.86 12.86 -2.48
C LEU A 128 5.13 11.72 -1.51
N VAL A 129 5.11 12.03 -0.23
CA VAL A 129 5.11 11.05 0.85
C VAL A 129 3.70 10.98 1.42
N LEU A 130 3.15 9.77 1.48
CA LEU A 130 1.93 9.45 2.24
C LEU A 130 2.36 8.68 3.49
N PRO A 131 2.37 9.28 4.70
CA PRO A 131 2.77 8.59 5.91
C PRO A 131 1.95 7.32 6.21
N TYR A 132 2.61 6.32 6.80
CA TYR A 132 2.02 5.07 7.26
C TYR A 132 2.07 4.96 8.78
N ALA A 133 1.51 3.89 9.35
CA ALA A 133 1.38 3.70 10.80
C ALA A 133 1.79 2.29 11.23
N PHE A 134 2.52 2.21 12.35
CA PHE A 134 2.93 0.95 12.99
C PHE A 134 2.15 0.64 14.27
N ASP A 135 1.42 1.61 14.79
CA ASP A 135 0.61 1.55 15.99
C ASP A 135 -0.81 1.05 15.68
N THR A 136 -1.50 1.67 14.71
CA THR A 136 -2.78 1.16 14.15
C THR A 136 -2.56 0.04 13.14
N ASN A 137 -1.78 -0.96 13.56
CA ASN A 137 -1.31 -2.05 12.71
C ASN A 137 -1.45 -3.39 13.44
N ASP A 138 -2.02 -4.40 12.77
CA ASP A 138 -2.22 -5.73 13.35
C ASP A 138 -0.91 -6.46 13.67
N MET A 139 0.25 -5.96 13.18
CA MET A 139 1.55 -6.48 13.61
C MET A 139 1.77 -6.38 15.12
N ARG A 140 1.01 -5.53 15.81
CA ARG A 140 0.97 -5.41 17.27
C ARG A 140 0.43 -6.68 17.97
N PHE A 141 -0.16 -7.64 17.24
CA PHE A 141 -0.45 -8.99 17.76
C PHE A 141 0.80 -9.89 17.86
N GLN A 142 1.94 -9.48 17.28
CA GLN A 142 3.19 -10.22 17.41
C GLN A 142 3.78 -10.03 18.82
N ARG A 143 4.75 -10.88 19.16
CA ARG A 143 5.45 -10.81 20.44
C ARG A 143 5.99 -9.39 20.68
N GLY A 144 5.60 -8.78 21.79
CA GLY A 144 6.01 -7.41 22.17
C GLY A 144 5.13 -6.29 21.62
N GLY A 145 4.10 -6.58 20.83
CA GLY A 145 3.21 -5.57 20.23
C GLY A 145 1.99 -5.16 21.07
N GLY A 146 1.69 -5.87 22.16
CA GLY A 146 0.69 -5.44 23.14
C GLY A 146 -0.78 -5.70 22.79
N PHE A 147 -1.14 -6.09 21.56
CA PHE A 147 -2.49 -6.59 21.29
C PHE A 147 -2.56 -8.09 21.59
N VAL A 148 -3.51 -8.46 22.44
CA VAL A 148 -3.75 -9.86 22.84
C VAL A 148 -5.04 -10.35 22.19
N PHE A 149 -6.11 -9.57 22.29
CA PHE A 149 -7.44 -9.88 21.77
C PHE A 149 -7.81 -8.99 20.59
N GLY A 150 -8.75 -9.44 19.75
CA GLY A 150 -9.33 -8.60 18.70
C GLY A 150 -9.91 -7.28 19.23
N ASP A 151 -10.32 -7.24 20.49
CA ASP A 151 -10.82 -6.03 21.15
C ASP A 151 -9.74 -4.96 21.35
N ASP A 152 -8.50 -5.34 21.66
CA ASP A 152 -7.40 -4.39 21.82
C ASP A 152 -7.16 -3.59 20.53
N PHE A 153 -7.13 -4.31 19.39
CA PHE A 153 -7.02 -3.70 18.06
C PHE A 153 -8.20 -2.78 17.76
N ALA A 154 -9.44 -3.26 18.00
CA ALA A 154 -10.65 -2.50 17.72
C ALA A 154 -10.68 -1.19 18.51
N ARG A 155 -10.47 -1.26 19.83
CA ARG A 155 -10.47 -0.10 20.71
C ARG A 155 -9.41 0.92 20.31
N TYR A 156 -8.17 0.47 20.09
CA TYR A 156 -7.10 1.37 19.69
C TYR A 156 -7.38 2.10 18.37
N CYS A 157 -7.87 1.38 17.36
CA CYS A 157 -8.20 1.99 16.06
C CYS A 157 -9.44 2.89 16.14
N ILE A 158 -10.45 2.53 16.95
CA ILE A 158 -11.64 3.35 17.19
C ILE A 158 -11.24 4.66 17.88
N ASP A 159 -10.40 4.61 18.92
CA ASP A 159 -9.94 5.79 19.64
C ASP A 159 -9.14 6.73 18.72
N ALA A 160 -8.25 6.18 17.89
CA ALA A 160 -7.51 6.94 16.89
C ALA A 160 -8.45 7.62 15.87
N TYR A 161 -9.43 6.87 15.36
CA TYR A 161 -10.42 7.41 14.43
C TYR A 161 -11.29 8.49 15.07
N ASP A 162 -11.82 8.27 16.27
CA ASP A 162 -12.66 9.24 16.98
C ASP A 162 -11.92 10.54 17.26
N ARG A 163 -10.62 10.45 17.58
CA ARG A 163 -9.76 11.63 17.76
C ARG A 163 -9.61 12.41 16.46
N LEU A 164 -9.20 11.76 15.38
CA LEU A 164 -9.00 12.42 14.09
C LEU A 164 -10.32 12.91 13.48
N HIS A 165 -11.43 12.21 13.71
CA HIS A 165 -12.76 12.63 13.30
C HIS A 165 -13.18 13.92 14.00
N ALA A 166 -12.91 14.05 15.32
CA ALA A 166 -13.19 15.27 16.05
C ALA A 166 -12.33 16.45 15.56
N GLU A 167 -11.04 16.23 15.32
CA GLU A 167 -10.14 17.23 14.73
C GLU A 167 -10.55 17.62 13.30
N GLY A 168 -11.14 16.68 12.56
CA GLY A 168 -11.66 16.88 11.20
C GLY A 168 -12.77 17.92 11.06
N ALA A 169 -13.38 18.36 12.17
CA ALA A 169 -14.30 19.50 12.15
C ALA A 169 -13.64 20.80 11.66
N THR A 170 -12.32 20.93 11.85
CA THR A 170 -11.55 22.10 11.40
C THR A 170 -10.39 21.73 10.49
N ALA A 171 -9.79 20.56 10.69
CA ALA A 171 -8.61 20.14 9.96
C ALA A 171 -8.60 18.61 9.76
N PRO A 172 -9.23 18.08 8.69
CA PRO A 172 -9.22 16.65 8.37
C PRO A 172 -7.82 16.07 8.21
N ARG A 173 -7.66 14.78 8.55
CA ARG A 173 -6.39 14.03 8.55
C ARG A 173 -6.60 12.64 7.97
N MET A 174 -5.50 11.94 7.65
CA MET A 174 -5.55 10.54 7.24
C MET A 174 -5.32 9.61 8.44
N LEU A 175 -5.92 8.41 8.38
CA LEU A 175 -5.64 7.30 9.29
C LEU A 175 -5.25 6.08 8.46
N SER A 176 -4.06 5.54 8.70
CA SER A 176 -3.63 4.28 8.07
C SER A 176 -3.97 3.10 8.99
N ILE A 177 -4.54 2.03 8.43
CA ILE A 177 -4.78 0.76 9.14
C ILE A 177 -3.95 -0.33 8.49
N GLY A 178 -2.98 -0.86 9.22
CA GLY A 178 -2.09 -1.91 8.71
C GLY A 178 -2.59 -3.31 9.02
N LEU A 179 -2.69 -4.14 7.98
CA LEU A 179 -3.25 -5.49 8.07
C LEU A 179 -2.35 -6.50 7.38
N HIS A 180 -2.26 -7.71 7.93
CA HIS A 180 -1.52 -8.82 7.34
C HIS A 180 -2.40 -10.07 7.30
N LEU A 181 -2.54 -10.69 6.12
CA LEU A 181 -3.40 -11.88 5.90
C LEU A 181 -3.21 -12.97 6.96
N ARG A 182 -1.95 -13.28 7.29
CA ARG A 182 -1.58 -14.31 8.27
C ARG A 182 -1.89 -13.96 9.73
N ILE A 183 -2.15 -12.68 10.02
CA ILE A 183 -2.37 -12.13 11.36
C ILE A 183 -3.86 -11.82 11.56
N ILE A 184 -4.40 -10.76 10.96
CA ILE A 184 -5.81 -10.36 11.18
C ILE A 184 -6.79 -11.42 10.69
N GLY A 185 -6.46 -12.20 9.65
CA GLY A 185 -7.32 -13.25 9.09
C GLY A 185 -7.56 -14.45 10.02
N ARG A 186 -6.96 -14.47 11.21
CA ARG A 186 -7.23 -15.52 12.21
C ARG A 186 -8.61 -15.32 12.84
N PRO A 187 -9.41 -16.38 13.07
CA PRO A 187 -10.77 -16.25 13.62
C PRO A 187 -10.86 -15.48 14.94
N GLY A 188 -9.87 -15.62 15.83
CA GLY A 188 -9.84 -14.89 17.10
C GLY A 188 -9.51 -13.40 17.00
N ARG A 189 -9.14 -12.90 15.81
CA ARG A 189 -8.69 -11.51 15.58
C ARG A 189 -9.60 -10.74 14.63
N ILE A 190 -10.13 -11.39 13.58
CA ILE A 190 -10.86 -10.73 12.50
C ILE A 190 -12.09 -9.94 12.98
N GLY A 191 -12.78 -10.42 14.02
CA GLY A 191 -13.91 -9.70 14.61
C GLY A 191 -13.54 -8.32 15.19
N GLY A 192 -12.26 -8.08 15.51
CA GLY A 192 -11.77 -6.75 15.88
C GLY A 192 -11.79 -5.75 14.72
N LEU A 193 -11.38 -6.20 13.53
CA LEU A 193 -11.46 -5.39 12.31
C LEU A 193 -12.91 -5.11 11.93
N GLU A 194 -13.79 -6.11 12.01
CA GLU A 194 -15.23 -5.93 11.74
C GLU A 194 -15.85 -4.87 12.65
N ARG A 195 -15.52 -4.89 13.96
CA ARG A 195 -15.99 -3.87 14.91
C ARG A 195 -15.48 -2.47 14.56
N PHE A 196 -14.20 -2.32 14.24
CA PHE A 196 -13.64 -1.04 13.82
C PHE A 196 -14.34 -0.51 12.56
N LEU A 197 -14.48 -1.34 11.51
CA LEU A 197 -15.16 -0.94 10.27
C LEU A 197 -16.63 -0.56 10.50
N ALA A 198 -17.35 -1.32 11.34
CA ALA A 198 -18.72 -1.02 11.69
C ALA A 198 -18.85 0.31 12.45
N HIS A 199 -17.90 0.62 13.35
CA HIS A 199 -17.85 1.90 14.05
C HIS A 199 -17.66 3.07 13.09
N VAL A 200 -16.64 3.00 12.22
CA VAL A 200 -16.36 4.06 11.22
C VAL A 200 -17.56 4.26 10.29
N ALA A 201 -18.16 3.18 9.80
CA ALA A 201 -19.34 3.24 8.93
C ALA A 201 -20.55 3.89 9.64
N THR A 202 -20.74 3.60 10.93
CA THR A 202 -21.85 4.15 11.72
C THR A 202 -21.61 5.61 12.10
N LYS A 203 -20.38 5.98 12.45
CA LYS A 203 -20.01 7.36 12.80
C LYS A 203 -20.10 8.29 11.59
N GLY A 204 -19.75 7.80 10.41
CA GLY A 204 -19.74 8.58 9.17
C GLY A 204 -18.59 9.59 9.10
N GLY A 205 -18.53 10.38 8.02
CA GLY A 205 -17.48 11.40 7.83
C GLY A 205 -16.12 10.88 7.38
N ALA A 206 -15.94 9.56 7.26
CA ALA A 206 -14.75 8.96 6.68
C ALA A 206 -14.84 8.86 5.14
N TRP A 207 -13.73 9.17 4.46
CA TRP A 207 -13.50 8.73 3.09
C TRP A 207 -12.69 7.43 3.10
N PHE A 208 -13.34 6.31 2.78
CA PHE A 208 -12.64 5.04 2.56
C PHE A 208 -11.92 5.09 1.21
N ALA A 209 -10.59 5.24 1.26
CA ALA A 209 -9.80 5.57 0.09
C ALA A 209 -8.60 4.62 -0.09
N ARG A 210 -8.29 4.34 -1.35
CA ARG A 210 -6.99 3.80 -1.75
C ARG A 210 -5.92 4.89 -1.64
N ARG A 211 -4.66 4.50 -1.51
CA ARG A 211 -3.58 5.46 -1.29
C ARG A 211 -3.27 6.25 -2.56
N ASP A 212 -3.35 5.63 -3.73
CA ASP A 212 -3.27 6.34 -5.02
C ASP A 212 -4.35 7.42 -5.17
N ALA A 213 -5.57 7.16 -4.72
CA ALA A 213 -6.66 8.13 -4.74
C ALA A 213 -6.40 9.30 -3.78
N ILE A 214 -5.89 9.04 -2.56
CA ILE A 214 -5.46 10.09 -1.63
C ILE A 214 -4.34 10.92 -2.25
N ALA A 215 -3.36 10.26 -2.88
CA ALA A 215 -2.22 10.92 -3.50
C ALA A 215 -2.64 11.85 -4.65
N GLU A 216 -3.51 11.38 -5.55
CA GLU A 216 -4.06 12.23 -6.62
C GLU A 216 -4.90 13.38 -6.05
N HIS A 217 -5.78 13.11 -5.09
CA HIS A 217 -6.59 14.14 -4.44
C HIS A 217 -5.71 15.24 -3.83
N TRP A 218 -4.68 14.85 -3.06
CA TRP A 218 -3.77 15.78 -2.43
C TRP A 218 -3.01 16.63 -3.45
N LEU A 219 -2.43 16.00 -4.47
CA LEU A 219 -1.67 16.70 -5.51
C LEU A 219 -2.53 17.66 -6.32
N THR A 220 -3.77 17.28 -6.65
CA THR A 220 -4.73 18.19 -7.29
C THR A 220 -5.07 19.36 -6.39
N ALA A 221 -5.35 19.11 -5.10
CA ALA A 221 -5.71 20.15 -4.15
C ALA A 221 -4.60 21.21 -3.95
N ILE A 222 -3.33 20.80 -4.00
CA ILE A 222 -2.17 21.72 -3.86
C ILE A 222 -1.65 22.25 -5.20
N GLY A 223 -2.33 22.00 -6.32
CA GLY A 223 -1.94 22.49 -7.65
C GLY A 223 -0.69 21.83 -8.24
N ARG A 224 -0.39 20.58 -7.86
CA ARG A 224 0.79 19.80 -8.28
C ARG A 224 0.44 18.61 -9.17
N THR A 225 -0.47 18.83 -10.12
CA THR A 225 -0.87 17.82 -11.11
C THR A 225 0.28 17.40 -12.05
N ASP A 226 1.33 18.22 -12.16
CA ASP A 226 2.58 17.87 -12.85
C ASP A 226 3.19 16.56 -12.35
N ILE A 227 3.07 16.27 -11.05
CA ILE A 227 3.57 15.04 -10.44
C ILE A 227 2.72 13.83 -10.86
N ILE A 228 1.39 14.02 -10.96
CA ILE A 228 0.46 12.98 -11.44
C ILE A 228 0.81 12.63 -12.89
N ASP A 229 0.92 13.64 -13.76
CA ASP A 229 1.21 13.45 -15.18
C ASP A 229 2.56 12.81 -15.41
N ARG A 230 3.59 13.20 -14.64
CA ARG A 230 4.91 12.58 -14.68
C ARG A 230 4.83 11.08 -14.36
N SER A 231 4.12 10.70 -13.29
CA SER A 231 4.00 9.29 -12.88
C SER A 231 3.33 8.41 -13.95
N ARG A 232 2.41 8.98 -14.75
CA ARG A 232 1.67 8.28 -15.81
C ARG A 232 2.49 8.09 -17.10
N LYS A 233 3.52 8.92 -17.32
CA LYS A 233 4.36 8.90 -18.52
C LYS A 233 5.54 7.91 -18.43
N ALA A 234 5.63 7.13 -17.35
CA ALA A 234 6.72 6.19 -17.17
C ALA A 234 6.79 5.17 -18.32
N PRO A 235 8.00 4.82 -18.79
CA PRO A 235 8.22 4.08 -20.03
C PRO A 235 7.97 2.58 -19.81
N TYR A 236 6.70 2.21 -19.65
CA TYR A 236 6.29 0.82 -19.63
C TYR A 236 6.01 0.40 -21.09
N PRO A 237 6.81 -0.50 -21.70
CA PRO A 237 6.46 -1.03 -23.02
C PRO A 237 5.08 -1.69 -22.93
N PRO A 238 4.17 -1.57 -23.91
CA PRO A 238 2.83 -2.17 -23.81
C PRO A 238 2.94 -3.65 -23.40
N SER A 239 2.03 -4.11 -22.54
CA SER A 239 2.03 -5.50 -22.06
C SER A 239 1.83 -6.42 -23.27
N GLY A 240 2.94 -6.89 -23.84
CA GLY A 240 2.90 -7.89 -24.90
C GLY A 240 2.25 -9.15 -24.34
N ASP A 241 1.33 -9.72 -25.10
CA ASP A 241 0.70 -11.02 -24.86
C ASP A 241 1.81 -12.07 -24.77
N ARG A 242 2.30 -12.34 -23.56
CA ARG A 242 3.24 -13.43 -23.28
C ARG A 242 2.52 -14.44 -22.43
N ARG A 243 1.88 -15.41 -23.10
CA ARG A 243 1.73 -16.73 -22.49
C ARG A 243 3.14 -17.26 -22.24
N PRO A 244 3.48 -17.70 -21.02
CA PRO A 244 4.77 -18.34 -20.79
C PRO A 244 4.80 -19.68 -21.53
N GLU A 245 5.87 -19.91 -22.29
CA GLU A 245 6.27 -21.24 -22.78
C GLU A 245 6.73 -22.14 -21.62
#